data_AF-A0A939UJC8-F1
#
_entry.id   AF-A0A939UJC8-F1
#
_cell.length_a   1.000
_cell.length_b   1.000
_cell.length_c   1.000
_cell.angle_alpha   90.00
_cell.angle_beta   90.00
_cell.angle_gamma   90.00
#
_symmetry.space_group_name_H-M   'P 1'
#
loop_
_entity.id
_entity.type
_entity.pdbx_description
1 polymer ?
#
loop_
_entity_poly.entity_id
_entity_poly.type
_entity_poly.pdbx_seq_one_letter_code
_entity_poly.pdbx_strand_id
1 'polypeptide(L)'
;NGTWSTVQLTDVDVYTEVTTAWSPVTYGHLCYYVNGMLSMPGATEGFINIFDVDTTLMQYDTAQMAADIQTYGLYTYEEFNAVIPLPELVFDAFCGQYLKVSIGKGLITLQEIAALLERYSGFFE
;
A
#
# COMPACT_ATOMS: atom_id res chain seq x y z
N ASN A 1 -17.79 14.72 4.72
CA ASN A 1 -17.49 16.05 5.30
C ASN A 1 -16.36 15.93 6.30
N GLY A 2 -15.11 16.12 5.88
CA GLY A 2 -13.97 16.15 6.80
C GLY A 2 -13.85 17.54 7.46
N THR A 3 -13.92 17.58 8.78
CA THR A 3 -13.67 18.79 9.57
C THR A 3 -12.16 18.96 9.77
N TRP A 4 -11.60 20.01 9.19
CA TRP A 4 -10.24 20.46 9.50
C TRP A 4 -10.22 21.07 10.90
N SER A 5 -9.31 20.61 11.76
CA SER A 5 -9.08 21.19 13.08
C SER A 5 -7.71 21.87 13.11
N THR A 6 -7.66 23.04 13.74
CA THR A 6 -6.41 23.76 13.96
C THR A 6 -5.67 23.08 15.11
N VAL A 7 -4.51 22.49 14.83
CA VAL A 7 -3.63 21.90 15.84
C VAL A 7 -2.48 22.86 16.17
N GLN A 8 -2.04 22.88 17.42
CA GLN A 8 -0.91 23.69 17.89
C GLN A 8 0.17 22.76 18.46
N LEU A 9 1.39 22.84 17.91
CA LEU A 9 2.57 22.18 18.49
C LEU A 9 2.88 22.84 19.85
N THR A 10 2.71 22.10 20.94
CA THR A 10 2.91 22.64 22.30
C THR A 10 4.33 22.49 22.81
N ASP A 11 5.09 21.52 22.28
CA ASP A 11 6.45 21.24 22.71
C ASP A 11 7.22 20.44 21.64
N VAL A 12 8.56 20.54 21.65
CA VAL A 12 9.45 19.78 20.77
C VAL A 12 10.78 19.48 21.45
N ASP A 13 11.14 18.21 21.51
CA ASP A 13 12.46 17.77 21.95
C ASP A 13 13.42 17.68 20.76
N VAL A 14 14.51 18.43 20.80
CA VAL A 14 15.57 18.38 19.79
C VAL A 14 16.84 17.86 20.46
N TYR A 15 17.28 16.67 20.06
CA TYR A 15 18.49 16.03 20.58
C TYR A 15 19.30 15.36 19.45
N THR A 16 20.55 15.03 19.74
CA THR A 16 21.43 14.29 18.82
C THR A 16 21.62 12.88 19.35
N GLU A 17 21.31 11.88 18.53
CA GLU A 17 21.52 10.46 18.81
C GLU A 17 22.15 9.79 17.60
N VAL A 18 23.06 8.84 17.84
CA VAL A 18 23.54 7.92 16.81
C VAL A 18 22.57 6.76 16.73
N THR A 19 21.70 6.76 15.72
CA THR A 19 20.71 5.71 15.46
C THR A 19 21.08 4.88 14.23
N THR A 20 20.46 3.71 14.07
CA THR A 20 20.48 2.98 12.80
C THR A 20 19.75 3.79 11.73
N ALA A 21 19.99 3.49 10.46
CA ALA A 21 19.43 4.28 9.39
C ALA A 21 17.95 3.91 9.14
N TRP A 22 17.05 4.90 9.03
CA TRP A 22 15.59 4.71 8.92
C TRP A 22 15.03 5.37 7.66
N SER A 23 14.00 4.74 7.08
CA SER A 23 13.19 5.29 5.98
C SER A 23 11.72 5.32 6.41
N PRO A 24 11.25 6.38 7.09
CA PRO A 24 9.84 6.46 7.45
C PRO A 24 8.99 6.54 6.17
N VAL A 25 8.07 5.59 6.03
CA VAL A 25 7.18 5.50 4.87
C VAL A 25 5.74 5.64 5.35
N THR A 26 4.94 6.40 4.62
CA THR A 26 3.48 6.44 4.79
C THR A 26 2.82 6.17 3.44
N TYR A 27 1.55 5.78 3.42
CA TYR A 27 0.85 5.53 2.16
C TYR A 27 0.77 6.78 1.25
N GLY A 28 0.85 7.99 1.83
CA GLY A 28 0.88 9.26 1.09
C GLY A 28 2.28 9.81 0.79
N HIS A 29 3.30 9.40 1.55
CA HIS A 29 4.68 9.87 1.39
C HIS A 29 5.65 8.70 1.43
N LEU A 30 6.15 8.35 0.25
CA LEU A 30 7.10 7.27 0.07
C LEU A 30 8.53 7.79 0.21
N CYS A 31 9.19 7.49 1.33
CA CYS A 31 10.63 7.63 1.46
C CYS A 31 11.25 6.22 1.43
N TYR A 32 11.99 5.90 0.38
CA TYR A 32 12.71 4.62 0.23
C TYR A 32 14.22 4.82 0.04
N TYR A 33 14.78 5.94 0.50
CA TYR A 33 16.20 6.21 0.38
C TYR A 33 16.81 6.47 1.74
N VAL A 34 17.84 5.68 2.06
CA VAL A 34 18.55 5.76 3.33
C VAL A 34 20.04 5.74 3.03
N ASN A 35 20.76 6.77 3.47
CA ASN A 35 22.20 6.94 3.20
C ASN A 35 22.57 6.77 1.70
N GLY A 36 21.71 7.27 0.80
CA GLY A 36 21.92 7.17 -0.65
C GLY A 36 21.65 5.78 -1.25
N MET A 37 21.10 4.85 -0.47
CA MET A 37 20.74 3.51 -0.92
C MET A 37 19.22 3.34 -0.94
N LEU A 38 18.71 2.60 -1.94
CA LEU A 38 17.31 2.18 -1.99
C LEU A 38 17.02 1.21 -0.83
N SER A 39 16.02 1.52 -0.02
CA SER A 39 15.65 0.79 1.21
C SER A 39 14.22 0.25 1.13
N MET A 40 13.87 -0.41 0.03
CA MET A 40 12.53 -0.97 -0.17
C MET A 40 12.36 -2.28 0.62
N PRO A 41 11.34 -2.42 1.48
CA PRO A 41 11.11 -3.66 2.21
C PRO A 41 10.69 -4.79 1.25
N GLY A 42 11.23 -5.99 1.46
CA GLY A 42 10.95 -7.15 0.58
C GLY A 42 9.61 -7.86 0.85
N ALA A 43 8.97 -7.63 1.99
CA ALA A 43 7.75 -8.32 2.42
C ALA A 43 6.46 -7.59 1.99
N THR A 44 6.38 -7.20 0.72
CA THR A 44 5.23 -6.46 0.15
C THR A 44 4.64 -7.17 -1.08
N GLU A 45 4.95 -8.46 -1.25
CA GLU A 45 4.43 -9.29 -2.34
C GLU A 45 2.90 -9.20 -2.43
N GLY A 46 2.39 -9.10 -3.65
CA GLY A 46 0.96 -8.93 -3.93
C GLY A 46 0.38 -7.54 -3.69
N PHE A 47 1.12 -6.62 -3.04
CA PHE A 47 0.74 -5.20 -2.90
C PHE A 47 1.58 -4.26 -3.78
N ILE A 48 2.70 -4.76 -4.31
CA ILE A 48 3.56 -4.05 -5.26
C ILE A 48 3.73 -4.88 -6.52
N ASN A 49 4.13 -4.24 -7.62
CA ASN A 49 4.45 -4.91 -8.89
C ASN A 49 3.33 -5.86 -9.39
N ILE A 50 2.06 -5.50 -9.12
CA ILE A 50 0.89 -6.26 -9.55
C ILE A 50 0.83 -6.31 -11.08
N PHE A 51 1.20 -5.20 -11.73
CA PHE A 51 1.29 -5.07 -13.18
C PHE A 51 2.74 -5.18 -13.64
N ASP A 52 2.91 -5.79 -14.80
CA ASP A 52 4.22 -6.01 -15.40
C ASP A 52 4.86 -4.66 -15.79
N VAL A 53 6.18 -4.56 -15.63
CA VAL A 53 6.94 -3.35 -15.92
C VAL A 53 7.69 -3.52 -17.24
N ASP A 54 7.53 -2.56 -18.15
CA ASP A 54 8.34 -2.43 -19.35
C ASP A 54 9.78 -2.08 -18.94
N THR A 55 10.70 -3.01 -19.19
CA THR A 55 12.12 -2.89 -18.81
C THR A 55 12.88 -1.79 -19.56
N THR A 56 12.34 -1.28 -20.67
CA THR A 56 12.96 -0.20 -21.45
C THR A 56 12.41 1.16 -21.02
N LEU A 57 11.09 1.27 -20.89
CA LEU A 57 10.43 2.53 -20.51
C LEU A 57 10.43 2.75 -18.99
N MET A 58 10.76 1.73 -18.21
CA MET A 58 10.80 1.77 -16.74
C MET A 58 9.47 2.22 -16.13
N GLN A 59 8.36 1.82 -16.76
CA GLN A 59 6.99 2.08 -16.34
C GLN A 59 6.15 0.81 -16.50
N TYR A 60 4.96 0.75 -15.89
CA TYR A 60 4.05 -0.38 -16.11
C TYR A 60 3.62 -0.47 -17.58
N ASP A 61 3.50 -1.70 -18.08
CA ASP A 61 2.96 -1.96 -19.42
C ASP A 61 1.44 -1.70 -19.40
N THR A 62 1.03 -0.63 -20.09
CA THR A 62 -0.35 -0.16 -20.11
C THR A 62 -1.29 -1.12 -20.85
N ALA A 63 -0.78 -1.83 -21.88
CA ALA A 63 -1.57 -2.80 -22.63
C ALA A 63 -1.81 -4.06 -21.81
N GLN A 64 -0.76 -4.55 -21.13
CA GLN A 64 -0.87 -5.70 -20.23
C GLN A 64 -1.74 -5.38 -19.01
N MET A 65 -1.60 -4.19 -18.42
CA MET A 65 -2.48 -3.73 -17.35
C MET A 65 -3.95 -3.76 -17.78
N ALA A 66 -4.27 -3.25 -18.97
CA ALA A 66 -5.64 -3.27 -19.48
C ALA A 66 -6.17 -4.70 -19.70
N ALA A 67 -5.33 -5.60 -20.21
CA ALA A 67 -5.67 -7.01 -20.40
C ALA A 67 -5.90 -7.75 -19.07
N ASP A 68 -5.04 -7.51 -18.08
CA ASP A 68 -5.19 -8.04 -16.72
C ASP A 68 -6.50 -7.55 -16.08
N ILE A 69 -6.80 -6.25 -16.18
CA ILE A 69 -8.05 -5.68 -15.66
C ILE A 69 -9.27 -6.26 -16.38
N GLN A 70 -9.21 -6.49 -17.70
CA GLN A 70 -10.30 -7.12 -18.43
C GLN A 70 -10.52 -8.58 -17.99
N THR A 71 -9.44 -9.29 -17.66
CA THR A 71 -9.49 -10.72 -17.29
C THR A 71 -9.98 -10.92 -15.86
N TYR A 72 -9.44 -10.17 -14.90
CA TYR A 72 -9.69 -10.37 -13.47
C TYR A 72 -10.70 -9.38 -12.89
N GLY A 73 -10.89 -8.23 -13.54
CA GLY A 73 -11.70 -7.13 -13.03
C GLY A 73 -11.02 -6.31 -11.95
N LEU A 74 -11.79 -5.39 -11.37
CA LEU A 74 -11.41 -4.60 -10.20
C LEU A 74 -12.41 -4.83 -9.07
N TYR A 75 -11.97 -4.66 -7.82
CA TYR A 75 -12.89 -4.57 -6.69
C TYR A 75 -13.50 -3.18 -6.61
N THR A 76 -14.80 -3.13 -6.27
CA THR A 76 -15.34 -1.94 -5.58
C THR A 76 -15.07 -2.07 -4.08
N TYR A 77 -15.11 -0.95 -3.35
CA TYR A 77 -14.96 -0.98 -1.90
C TYR A 77 -16.03 -1.89 -1.26
N GLU A 78 -17.29 -1.80 -1.70
CA GLU A 78 -18.38 -2.61 -1.16
C GLU A 78 -18.18 -4.10 -1.40
N GLU A 79 -17.70 -4.47 -2.59
CA GLU A 79 -17.38 -5.87 -2.92
C GLU A 79 -16.26 -6.41 -2.02
N PHE A 80 -15.20 -5.63 -1.83
CA PHE A 80 -14.07 -6.05 -1.02
C PHE A 80 -14.42 -6.11 0.47
N ASN A 81 -15.08 -5.07 0.98
CA ASN A 81 -15.48 -4.93 2.37
C ASN A 81 -16.49 -6.01 2.80
N ALA A 82 -17.29 -6.53 1.87
CA ALA A 82 -18.18 -7.67 2.13
C ALA A 82 -17.42 -8.97 2.42
N VAL A 83 -16.21 -9.13 1.89
CA VAL A 83 -15.35 -10.32 2.09
C VAL A 83 -14.37 -10.09 3.24
N ILE A 84 -13.76 -8.91 3.28
CA ILE A 84 -12.75 -8.52 4.24
C ILE A 84 -13.11 -7.12 4.77
N PRO A 85 -13.77 -7.02 5.94
CA PRO A 85 -14.19 -5.74 6.48
C PRO A 85 -13.01 -4.83 6.87
N LEU A 86 -12.96 -3.60 6.35
CA LEU A 86 -11.95 -2.60 6.70
C LEU A 86 -12.41 -1.18 6.35
N PRO A 87 -11.85 -0.13 6.97
CA PRO A 87 -12.21 1.26 6.66
C PRO A 87 -11.87 1.63 5.20
N GLU A 88 -12.76 2.34 4.51
CA GLU A 88 -12.54 2.79 3.11
C GLU A 88 -11.20 3.50 2.90
N LEU A 89 -10.74 4.28 3.88
CA LEU A 89 -9.41 4.91 3.85
C LEU A 89 -8.27 3.89 3.67
N VAL A 90 -8.35 2.73 4.32
CA VAL A 90 -7.36 1.66 4.21
C VAL A 90 -7.48 0.99 2.84
N PHE A 91 -8.70 0.83 2.30
CA PHE A 91 -8.90 0.32 0.94
C PHE A 91 -8.21 1.23 -0.09
N ASP A 92 -8.42 2.55 0.01
CA ASP A 92 -7.82 3.53 -0.89
C ASP A 92 -6.31 3.63 -0.73
N ALA A 93 -5.81 3.61 0.51
CA ALA A 93 -4.38 3.73 0.83
C ALA A 93 -3.52 2.61 0.20
N PHE A 94 -4.10 1.43 0.05
CA PHE A 94 -3.42 0.26 -0.52
C PHE A 94 -3.84 -0.04 -1.97
N CYS A 95 -4.56 0.89 -2.63
CA CYS A 95 -5.09 0.69 -3.98
C CYS A 95 -5.89 -0.63 -4.11
N GLY A 96 -6.79 -0.88 -3.14
CA GLY A 96 -7.49 -2.14 -2.95
C GLY A 96 -8.25 -2.66 -4.18
N GLN A 97 -8.64 -1.77 -5.10
CA GLN A 97 -9.28 -2.14 -6.37
C GLN A 97 -8.43 -3.11 -7.20
N TYR A 98 -7.09 -3.00 -7.15
CA TYR A 98 -6.17 -3.83 -7.93
C TYR A 98 -5.83 -5.15 -7.26
N LEU A 99 -6.23 -5.36 -6.00
CA LEU A 99 -6.03 -6.66 -5.33
C LEU A 99 -6.78 -7.79 -6.02
N LYS A 100 -7.83 -7.49 -6.78
CA LYS A 100 -8.53 -8.48 -7.62
C LYS A 100 -7.62 -9.07 -8.71
N VAL A 101 -6.82 -8.22 -9.35
CA VAL A 101 -5.80 -8.63 -10.32
C VAL A 101 -4.69 -9.40 -9.60
N SER A 102 -4.23 -8.89 -8.46
CA SER A 102 -3.17 -9.54 -7.67
C SER A 102 -3.54 -10.97 -7.25
N ILE A 103 -4.77 -11.16 -6.76
CA ILE A 103 -5.34 -12.47 -6.43
C ILE A 103 -5.50 -13.33 -7.68
N GLY A 104 -6.02 -12.75 -8.78
CA GLY A 104 -6.19 -13.45 -10.05
C GLY A 104 -4.89 -14.00 -10.63
N LYS A 105 -3.77 -13.26 -10.47
CA LYS A 105 -2.42 -13.68 -10.85
C LYS A 105 -1.75 -14.63 -9.84
N GLY A 106 -2.38 -14.86 -8.68
CA GLY A 106 -1.84 -15.73 -7.63
C GLY A 106 -0.67 -15.11 -6.84
N LEU A 107 -0.54 -13.78 -6.85
CA LEU A 107 0.52 -13.07 -6.13
C LEU A 107 0.23 -12.95 -4.62
N ILE A 108 -1.04 -13.01 -4.25
CA ILE A 108 -1.51 -13.02 -2.87
C ILE A 108 -2.90 -13.65 -2.81
N THR A 109 -3.26 -14.18 -1.65
CA THR A 109 -4.57 -14.78 -1.38
C THR A 109 -5.42 -13.90 -0.47
N LEU A 110 -6.75 -14.08 -0.52
CA LEU A 110 -7.66 -13.42 0.43
C LEU A 110 -7.32 -13.77 1.88
N GLN A 111 -6.87 -15.00 2.15
CA GLN A 111 -6.46 -15.43 3.48
C GLN A 111 -5.23 -14.67 3.98
N GLU A 112 -4.23 -14.45 3.12
CA GLU A 112 -3.04 -13.67 3.47
C GLU A 112 -3.39 -12.21 3.73
N ILE A 113 -4.28 -11.61 2.92
CA ILE A 113 -4.75 -10.24 3.14
C ILE A 113 -5.50 -10.13 4.47
N ALA A 114 -6.40 -11.08 4.77
CA ALA A 114 -7.13 -11.10 6.04
C ALA A 114 -6.18 -11.23 7.24
N ALA A 115 -5.15 -12.08 7.15
CA ALA A 115 -4.14 -12.24 8.20
C ALA A 115 -3.32 -10.95 8.41
N LEU A 116 -2.99 -10.23 7.35
CA LEU A 116 -2.32 -8.92 7.44
C LEU A 116 -3.21 -7.89 8.12
N LEU A 117 -4.48 -7.82 7.75
CA LEU A 117 -5.42 -6.89 8.37
C LEU A 117 -5.64 -7.20 9.85
N GLU A 118 -5.79 -8.46 10.23
CA GLU A 118 -5.89 -8.84 11.64
C GLU A 118 -4.64 -8.37 12.41
N ARG A 119 -3.45 -8.63 11.86
CA ARG A 119 -2.17 -8.26 12.46
C ARG A 119 -2.01 -6.75 12.67
N TYR A 120 -2.50 -5.93 11.75
CA TYR A 120 -2.31 -4.47 11.76
C TYR A 120 -3.57 -3.68 12.16
N SER A 121 -4.68 -4.35 12.44
CA SER A 121 -5.97 -3.74 12.77
C SER A 121 -5.92 -2.75 13.94
N GLY A 122 -5.06 -3.02 14.92
CA GLY A 122 -4.83 -2.13 16.07
C GLY A 122 -4.19 -0.78 15.73
N PHE A 123 -3.77 -0.54 14.48
CA PHE A 123 -3.25 0.74 14.00
C PHE A 123 -4.26 1.54 13.18
N PHE A 124 -5.51 1.07 13.06
CA PHE A 124 -6.56 1.75 12.28
C PHE A 124 -7.44 2.70 13.12
N GLU A 125 -7.14 2.85 14.41
CA GLU A 125 -7.84 3.73 15.36
C GLU A 125 -7.22 5.14 15.46
#